data_AF-A0A928NJV9-F1
#
_entry.id   AF-A0A928NJV9-F1
#
_cell.length_a   1.000
_cell.length_b   1.000
_cell.length_c   1.000
_cell.angle_alpha   90.00
_cell.angle_beta   90.00
_cell.angle_gamma   90.00
#
_symmetry.space_group_name_H-M   'P 1'
#
loop_
_entity.id
_entity.type
_entity.pdbx_description
1 polymer ?
#
loop_
_entity_poly.entity_id
_entity_poly.type
_entity_poly.pdbx_seq_one_letter_code
_entity_poly.pdbx_strand_id
1 'polypeptide(L)'
;MKRILSSVLVLSLIIATMVPTFAANGDIAGHIYSTDIRAFINGIEVESYNIGGKTAVVIEDLFGERTHLCQYNDDTRTLKFSGLAPSFLEEGKNKGDYAPGTIIGNVYETDIKTSVYDVVIPSYNIGGKTAVAIEDLGYNGEFSPIGGKFIWDDKERTISLEFLYSNTDGIPKDKKTIITANEDMTEANVTFEEVLHCGGHEEFRFPEYVTDDTDIETVMPIKSGDETIGYYFRRPSDVYKFTAFTYYYPDKVKEAEKTFTPYPWKTKENIITHFLTNHSVGEPRERFDTDEYSFVYISVAGTSWTAYNLLQVYEDGTYIDYKDQIHMNNRSPQNLTVDKENQKVTFRHADRYHSEWYTDYEIDLKEGIIRELIQ
;
A
#
# COMPACT_ATOMS: atom_id res chain seq x y z
N MET A 1 2.86 -74.27 -24.84
CA MET A 1 3.54 -73.64 -23.68
C MET A 1 4.73 -72.76 -24.08
N LYS A 2 5.74 -73.23 -24.83
CA LYS A 2 6.92 -72.41 -25.20
C LYS A 2 6.60 -71.09 -25.95
N ARG A 3 5.60 -71.08 -26.85
CA ARG A 3 5.19 -69.87 -27.59
C ARG A 3 4.47 -68.83 -26.70
N ILE A 4 3.68 -69.29 -25.73
CA ILE A 4 2.98 -68.41 -24.76
C ILE A 4 3.99 -67.84 -23.76
N LEU A 5 4.97 -68.65 -23.32
CA LEU A 5 6.05 -68.19 -22.43
C LEU A 5 6.93 -67.12 -23.09
N SER A 6 7.24 -67.27 -24.40
CA SER A 6 7.96 -66.25 -25.16
C SER A 6 7.17 -64.94 -25.31
N SER A 7 5.86 -65.01 -25.55
CA SER A 7 5.03 -63.81 -25.68
C SER A 7 4.90 -63.03 -24.36
N VAL A 8 4.81 -63.74 -23.23
CA VAL A 8 4.80 -63.11 -21.89
C VAL A 8 6.15 -62.47 -21.56
N LEU A 9 7.25 -63.09 -21.93
CA LEU A 9 8.59 -62.54 -21.70
C LEU A 9 8.83 -61.24 -22.50
N VAL A 10 8.42 -61.21 -23.77
CA VAL A 10 8.52 -60.01 -24.62
C VAL A 10 7.62 -58.88 -24.10
N LEU A 11 6.40 -59.20 -23.66
CA LEU A 11 5.49 -58.20 -23.07
C LEU A 11 6.04 -57.64 -21.75
N SER A 12 6.65 -58.47 -20.90
CA SER A 12 7.30 -58.01 -19.66
C SER A 12 8.52 -57.12 -19.93
N LEU A 13 9.25 -57.35 -21.02
CA LEU A 13 10.40 -56.54 -21.41
C LEU A 13 9.97 -55.15 -21.93
N ILE A 14 8.84 -55.07 -22.64
CA ILE A 14 8.27 -53.81 -23.13
C ILE A 14 7.74 -52.97 -21.96
N ILE A 15 7.05 -53.59 -21.00
CA ILE A 15 6.55 -52.89 -19.80
C ILE A 15 7.71 -52.40 -18.92
N ALA A 16 8.82 -53.13 -18.85
CA ALA A 16 10.02 -52.71 -18.11
C ALA A 16 10.77 -51.51 -18.74
N THR A 17 10.52 -51.18 -20.01
CA THR A 17 11.11 -50.00 -20.67
C THR A 17 10.28 -48.72 -20.53
N MET A 18 9.08 -48.80 -19.95
CA MET A 18 8.20 -47.65 -19.73
C MET A 18 8.36 -47.06 -18.31
N VAL A 19 9.60 -46.96 -17.81
CA VAL A 19 9.85 -46.24 -16.56
C VAL A 19 9.79 -44.74 -16.87
N PRO A 20 8.86 -43.96 -16.28
CA PRO A 20 8.90 -42.51 -16.40
C PRO A 20 10.20 -42.01 -15.76
N THR A 21 11.09 -41.45 -16.57
CA THR A 21 12.25 -40.70 -16.07
C THR A 21 11.72 -39.36 -15.57
N PHE A 22 11.63 -39.22 -14.24
CA PHE A 22 11.38 -37.93 -13.61
C PHE A 22 12.65 -37.08 -13.72
N ALA A 23 12.51 -35.84 -14.16
CA ALA A 23 13.61 -34.89 -14.20
C ALA A 23 14.07 -34.60 -12.76
N ALA A 24 15.38 -34.55 -12.55
CA ALA A 24 15.98 -34.24 -11.25
C ALA A 24 16.06 -32.72 -11.07
N ASN A 25 16.08 -32.26 -9.80
CA ASN A 25 16.34 -30.86 -9.49
C ASN A 25 17.64 -30.39 -10.18
N GLY A 26 17.56 -29.28 -10.90
CA GLY A 26 18.68 -28.74 -11.67
C GLY A 26 18.81 -29.26 -13.11
N ASP A 27 17.95 -30.18 -13.55
CA ASP A 27 17.85 -30.51 -14.98
C ASP A 27 17.28 -29.33 -15.78
N ILE A 28 17.66 -29.22 -17.06
CA ILE A 28 17.11 -28.18 -17.93
C ILE A 28 15.65 -28.52 -18.26
N ALA A 29 14.75 -27.68 -17.76
CA ALA A 29 13.31 -27.76 -17.99
C ALA A 29 12.86 -26.94 -19.22
N GLY A 30 13.67 -25.97 -19.64
CA GLY A 30 13.35 -25.11 -20.77
C GLY A 30 14.37 -24.00 -20.99
N HIS A 31 13.97 -22.98 -21.75
CA HIS A 31 14.82 -21.85 -22.10
C HIS A 31 14.17 -20.52 -21.75
N ILE A 32 15.03 -19.53 -21.48
CA ILE A 32 14.68 -18.14 -21.30
C ILE A 32 14.88 -17.45 -22.65
N TYR A 33 13.87 -16.76 -23.12
CA TYR A 33 13.92 -16.01 -24.37
C TYR A 33 13.90 -14.51 -24.08
N SER A 34 14.74 -13.76 -24.78
CA SER A 34 14.66 -12.30 -24.84
C SER A 34 13.31 -11.85 -25.40
N THR A 35 12.81 -10.70 -24.95
CA THR A 35 11.50 -10.18 -25.33
C THR A 35 11.54 -8.68 -25.58
N ASP A 36 10.78 -8.22 -26.57
CA ASP A 36 10.48 -6.81 -26.78
C ASP A 36 9.38 -6.29 -25.84
N ILE A 37 8.67 -7.19 -25.14
CA ILE A 37 7.57 -6.83 -24.22
C ILE A 37 8.07 -6.00 -23.06
N ARG A 38 7.57 -4.78 -22.89
CA ARG A 38 7.84 -3.97 -21.69
C ARG A 38 6.87 -4.38 -20.58
N ALA A 39 7.39 -4.68 -19.40
CA ALA A 39 6.59 -5.14 -18.27
C ALA A 39 6.54 -4.04 -17.22
N PHE A 40 5.35 -3.78 -16.68
CA PHE A 40 5.13 -2.80 -15.62
C PHE A 40 4.44 -3.46 -14.44
N ILE A 41 4.87 -3.14 -13.23
CA ILE A 41 4.17 -3.52 -11.98
C ILE A 41 3.85 -2.24 -11.24
N ASN A 42 2.55 -1.96 -11.06
CA ASN A 42 2.04 -0.73 -10.45
C ASN A 42 2.68 0.55 -11.01
N GLY A 43 2.91 0.58 -12.33
CA GLY A 43 3.48 1.72 -13.06
C GLY A 43 5.01 1.76 -13.11
N ILE A 44 5.73 0.89 -12.40
CA ILE A 44 7.19 0.79 -12.45
C ILE A 44 7.59 -0.21 -13.54
N GLU A 45 8.44 0.20 -14.47
CA GLU A 45 8.99 -0.71 -15.49
C GLU A 45 9.97 -1.69 -14.86
N VAL A 46 9.80 -2.97 -15.15
CA VAL A 46 10.62 -4.07 -14.59
C VAL A 46 11.23 -4.90 -15.69
N GLU A 47 12.40 -5.47 -15.43
CA GLU A 47 13.03 -6.39 -16.37
C GLU A 47 12.21 -7.68 -16.46
N SER A 48 11.95 -8.13 -17.68
CA SER A 48 11.14 -9.32 -17.93
C SER A 48 11.71 -10.18 -19.05
N TYR A 49 11.30 -11.44 -19.01
CA TYR A 49 11.77 -12.50 -19.87
C TYR A 49 10.59 -13.27 -20.43
N ASN A 50 10.74 -13.85 -21.63
CA ASN A 50 9.74 -14.80 -22.13
C ASN A 50 10.12 -16.22 -21.69
N ILE A 51 9.24 -16.86 -20.93
CA ILE A 51 9.37 -18.26 -20.53
C ILE A 51 8.07 -18.98 -20.87
N GLY A 52 8.14 -19.92 -21.82
CA GLY A 52 6.97 -20.69 -22.24
C GLY A 52 5.82 -19.84 -22.78
N GLY A 53 6.11 -18.68 -23.38
CA GLY A 53 5.10 -17.76 -23.89
C GLY A 53 4.54 -16.76 -22.86
N LYS A 54 4.96 -16.83 -21.60
CA LYS A 54 4.56 -15.89 -20.53
C LYS A 54 5.64 -14.85 -20.25
N THR A 55 5.24 -13.74 -19.64
CA THR A 55 6.14 -12.64 -19.26
C THR A 55 6.59 -12.80 -17.81
N ALA A 56 7.77 -13.37 -17.63
CA ALA A 56 8.35 -13.67 -16.32
C ALA A 56 9.25 -12.55 -15.80
N VAL A 57 9.13 -12.26 -14.50
CA VAL A 57 9.96 -11.30 -13.76
C VAL A 57 10.69 -12.03 -12.62
N VAL A 58 11.91 -11.60 -12.30
CA VAL A 58 12.69 -12.19 -11.21
C VAL A 58 12.31 -11.52 -9.89
N ILE A 59 11.73 -12.28 -8.97
CA ILE A 59 11.14 -11.73 -7.74
C ILE A 59 12.19 -11.08 -6.86
N GLU A 60 13.36 -11.71 -6.73
CA GLU A 60 14.45 -11.17 -5.91
C GLU A 60 14.98 -9.84 -6.44
N ASP A 61 14.93 -9.62 -7.76
CA ASP A 61 15.42 -8.40 -8.39
C ASP A 61 14.41 -7.24 -8.26
N LEU A 62 13.12 -7.53 -8.05
CA LEU A 62 12.09 -6.50 -7.85
C LEU A 62 12.31 -5.69 -6.58
N PHE A 63 12.87 -6.28 -5.52
CA PHE A 63 12.94 -5.66 -4.21
C PHE A 63 14.32 -5.09 -3.84
N GLY A 64 15.33 -5.28 -4.70
CA GLY A 64 16.69 -4.81 -4.43
C GLY A 64 17.23 -5.26 -3.06
N GLU A 65 17.63 -4.29 -2.24
CA GLU A 65 18.14 -4.56 -0.88
C GLU A 65 17.02 -4.84 0.16
N ARG A 66 15.74 -4.72 -0.22
CA ARG A 66 14.58 -4.90 0.68
C ARG A 66 14.20 -6.38 0.84
N THR A 67 15.17 -7.20 1.21
CA THR A 67 15.04 -8.66 1.34
C THR A 67 13.97 -9.13 2.33
N HIS A 68 13.52 -8.29 3.26
CA HIS A 68 12.41 -8.64 4.15
C HIS A 68 11.06 -8.85 3.43
N LEU A 69 10.91 -8.30 2.21
CA LEU A 69 9.72 -8.48 1.35
C LEU A 69 9.79 -9.74 0.48
N CYS A 70 10.95 -10.38 0.40
CA CYS A 70 11.20 -11.60 -0.37
C CYS A 70 12.14 -12.53 0.42
N GLN A 71 11.57 -13.51 1.12
CA GLN A 71 12.29 -14.37 2.05
C GLN A 71 12.39 -15.79 1.48
N TYR A 72 13.63 -16.25 1.33
CA TYR A 72 13.93 -17.64 0.99
C TYR A 72 14.28 -18.43 2.26
N ASN A 73 13.70 -19.62 2.40
CA ASN A 73 13.98 -20.56 3.48
C ASN A 73 14.47 -21.89 2.90
N ASP A 74 15.74 -22.22 3.14
CA ASP A 74 16.38 -23.41 2.56
C ASP A 74 15.89 -24.72 3.16
N ASP A 75 15.62 -24.75 4.47
CA ASP A 75 15.14 -25.95 5.18
C ASP A 75 13.79 -26.45 4.63
N THR A 76 12.93 -25.51 4.25
CA THR A 76 11.60 -25.79 3.70
C THR A 76 11.54 -25.72 2.18
N ARG A 77 12.62 -25.26 1.53
CA ARG A 77 12.69 -24.99 0.09
C ARG A 77 11.53 -24.09 -0.35
N THR A 78 11.33 -22.98 0.36
CA THR A 78 10.24 -22.02 0.05
C THR A 78 10.77 -20.61 -0.19
N LEU A 79 10.18 -19.93 -1.17
CA LEU A 79 10.33 -18.49 -1.35
C LEU A 79 8.97 -17.83 -1.11
N LYS A 80 8.93 -16.90 -0.15
CA LYS A 80 7.74 -16.11 0.17
C LYS A 80 7.98 -14.66 -0.14
N PHE A 81 7.09 -14.03 -0.89
CA PHE A 81 7.11 -12.60 -1.08
C PHE A 81 5.72 -11.99 -0.85
N SER A 82 5.66 -10.69 -0.61
CA SER A 82 4.39 -10.01 -0.37
C SER A 82 4.48 -8.52 -0.66
N GLY A 83 3.41 -7.96 -1.21
CA GLY A 83 3.31 -6.53 -1.45
C GLY A 83 4.18 -6.06 -2.62
N LEU A 84 3.53 -5.55 -3.66
CA LEU A 84 4.21 -4.98 -4.84
C LEU A 84 3.95 -3.46 -4.91
N ALA A 85 3.96 -2.77 -3.76
CA ALA A 85 3.76 -1.33 -3.73
C ALA A 85 4.89 -0.63 -4.53
N PRO A 86 4.59 0.40 -5.33
CA PRO A 86 5.58 1.09 -6.17
C PRO A 86 6.85 1.52 -5.43
N SER A 87 6.72 1.97 -4.18
CA SER A 87 7.84 2.44 -3.35
C SER A 87 8.83 1.35 -2.95
N PHE A 88 8.49 0.07 -3.16
CA PHE A 88 9.35 -1.07 -2.89
C PHE A 88 9.99 -1.67 -4.14
N LEU A 89 9.57 -1.25 -5.33
CA LEU A 89 10.02 -1.82 -6.59
C LEU A 89 11.26 -1.09 -7.10
N GLU A 90 12.24 -1.87 -7.54
CA GLU A 90 13.38 -1.39 -8.31
C GLU A 90 13.03 -1.35 -9.80
N GLU A 91 13.45 -0.28 -10.47
CA GLU A 91 13.31 -0.17 -11.92
C GLU A 91 14.19 -1.23 -12.60
N GLY A 92 13.63 -1.86 -13.63
CA GLY A 92 14.33 -2.87 -14.41
C GLY A 92 15.64 -2.33 -14.99
N LYS A 93 16.69 -3.15 -14.94
CA LYS A 93 17.91 -2.83 -15.68
C LYS A 93 17.65 -2.97 -17.17
N ASN A 94 18.31 -2.14 -17.97
CA ASN A 94 18.17 -2.14 -19.42
C ASN A 94 18.27 -3.56 -19.97
N LYS A 95 17.28 -3.95 -20.79
CA LYS A 95 17.32 -5.19 -21.55
C LYS A 95 18.63 -5.24 -22.33
N GLY A 96 19.34 -6.36 -22.27
CA GLY A 96 20.47 -6.59 -23.17
C GLY A 96 20.02 -6.46 -24.64
N ASP A 97 20.93 -6.07 -25.54
CA ASP A 97 20.70 -5.83 -26.97
C ASP A 97 20.42 -7.12 -27.79
N TYR A 98 19.58 -8.01 -27.26
CA TYR A 98 19.21 -9.27 -27.91
C TYR A 98 17.98 -9.08 -28.80
N ALA A 99 18.01 -9.65 -30.00
CA ALA A 99 16.83 -9.72 -30.85
C ALA A 99 15.75 -10.57 -30.14
N PRO A 100 14.47 -10.13 -30.10
CA PRO A 100 13.40 -10.88 -29.44
C PRO A 100 13.33 -12.34 -29.91
N GLY A 101 13.09 -13.26 -28.98
CA GLY A 101 13.09 -14.71 -29.24
C GLY A 101 14.49 -15.35 -29.24
N THR A 102 15.56 -14.60 -28.99
CA THR A 102 16.89 -15.19 -28.77
C THR A 102 16.91 -15.92 -27.43
N ILE A 103 17.44 -17.16 -27.41
CA ILE A 103 17.72 -17.89 -26.17
C ILE A 103 18.86 -17.20 -25.44
N ILE A 104 18.60 -16.74 -24.22
CA ILE A 104 19.57 -16.03 -23.39
C ILE A 104 19.89 -16.77 -22.08
N GLY A 105 19.25 -17.91 -21.84
CA GLY A 105 19.51 -18.76 -20.68
C GLY A 105 18.62 -19.99 -20.63
N ASN A 106 18.75 -20.75 -19.54
CA ASN A 106 17.97 -21.96 -19.29
C ASN A 106 17.06 -21.78 -18.09
N VAL A 107 15.92 -22.48 -18.14
CA VAL A 107 15.05 -22.71 -17.00
C VAL A 107 15.38 -24.08 -16.44
N TYR A 108 15.45 -24.20 -15.12
CA TYR A 108 15.82 -25.42 -14.43
C TYR A 108 14.66 -25.98 -13.62
N GLU A 109 14.59 -27.31 -13.54
CA GLU A 109 13.72 -27.99 -12.59
C GLU A 109 14.10 -27.59 -11.15
N THR A 110 13.08 -27.36 -10.32
CA THR A 110 13.28 -26.96 -8.93
C THR A 110 12.21 -27.53 -8.02
N ASP A 111 12.61 -27.85 -6.80
CA ASP A 111 11.75 -28.19 -5.69
C ASP A 111 11.32 -26.98 -4.85
N ILE A 112 11.79 -25.78 -5.21
CA ILE A 112 11.45 -24.54 -4.51
C ILE A 112 9.97 -24.22 -4.76
N LYS A 113 9.22 -24.05 -3.67
CA LYS A 113 7.83 -23.58 -3.72
C LYS A 113 7.77 -22.08 -3.50
N THR A 114 7.21 -21.37 -4.46
CA THR A 114 7.05 -19.92 -4.41
C THR A 114 5.62 -19.55 -4.01
N SER A 115 5.47 -18.59 -3.10
CA SER A 115 4.15 -18.13 -2.66
C SER A 115 4.07 -16.63 -2.44
N VAL A 116 2.88 -16.08 -2.67
CA VAL A 116 2.47 -14.71 -2.34
C VAL A 116 1.27 -14.74 -1.42
N TYR A 117 1.32 -14.04 -0.29
CA TYR A 117 0.27 -14.09 0.74
C TYR A 117 -0.15 -15.55 1.09
N ASP A 118 0.82 -16.46 1.25
CA ASP A 118 0.61 -17.91 1.46
C ASP A 118 -0.03 -18.71 0.30
N VAL A 119 -0.39 -18.09 -0.82
CA VAL A 119 -0.85 -18.81 -2.02
C VAL A 119 0.34 -19.25 -2.84
N VAL A 120 0.47 -20.57 -3.05
CA VAL A 120 1.50 -21.14 -3.93
C VAL A 120 1.19 -20.80 -5.37
N ILE A 121 2.17 -20.25 -6.08
CA ILE A 121 2.07 -19.85 -7.48
C ILE A 121 3.14 -20.54 -8.32
N PRO A 122 2.91 -20.73 -9.64
CA PRO A 122 3.94 -21.20 -10.54
C PRO A 122 5.18 -20.29 -10.50
N SER A 123 6.36 -20.92 -10.52
CA SER A 123 7.64 -20.22 -10.59
C SER A 123 8.66 -21.00 -11.40
N TYR A 124 9.72 -20.31 -11.83
CA TYR A 124 10.80 -20.84 -12.65
C TYR A 124 12.13 -20.60 -11.96
N ASN A 125 13.01 -21.59 -11.94
CA ASN A 125 14.39 -21.38 -11.55
C ASN A 125 15.20 -20.92 -12.76
N ILE A 126 15.75 -19.70 -12.71
CA ILE A 126 16.61 -19.15 -13.74
C ILE A 126 17.98 -18.81 -13.15
N GLY A 127 18.95 -19.72 -13.32
CA GLY A 127 20.31 -19.50 -12.85
C GLY A 127 20.42 -19.34 -11.32
N GLY A 128 19.57 -20.01 -10.55
CA GLY A 128 19.54 -19.94 -9.08
C GLY A 128 18.65 -18.83 -8.51
N LYS A 129 17.95 -18.07 -9.35
CA LYS A 129 16.92 -17.10 -8.94
C LYS A 129 15.53 -17.59 -9.28
N THR A 130 14.52 -17.01 -8.63
CA THR A 130 13.12 -17.38 -8.77
C THR A 130 12.38 -16.35 -9.63
N ALA A 131 11.93 -16.78 -10.81
CA ALA A 131 11.07 -15.97 -11.66
C ALA A 131 9.61 -16.40 -11.58
N VAL A 132 8.70 -15.45 -11.71
CA VAL A 132 7.25 -15.66 -11.73
C VAL A 132 6.65 -14.92 -12.92
N ALA A 133 5.70 -15.53 -13.61
CA ALA A 133 4.99 -14.87 -14.70
C ALA A 133 3.97 -13.85 -14.17
N ILE A 134 3.88 -12.68 -14.78
CA ILE A 134 2.85 -11.67 -14.47
C ILE A 134 1.46 -12.28 -14.65
N GLU A 135 1.29 -13.12 -15.66
CA GLU A 135 0.05 -13.82 -15.96
C GLU A 135 -0.34 -14.85 -14.89
N ASP A 136 0.58 -15.25 -14.02
CA ASP A 136 0.31 -16.13 -12.86
C ASP A 136 0.03 -15.32 -11.57
N LEU A 137 0.26 -14.00 -11.60
CA LEU A 137 -0.06 -13.09 -10.50
C LEU A 137 -1.45 -12.47 -10.60
N GLY A 138 -2.02 -12.41 -11.81
CA GLY A 138 -3.30 -11.75 -12.04
C GLY A 138 -4.11 -12.34 -13.19
N TYR A 139 -5.33 -11.83 -13.37
CA TYR A 139 -6.14 -12.14 -14.55
C TYR A 139 -6.14 -10.98 -15.53
N ASN A 140 -6.42 -11.28 -16.80
CA ASN A 140 -6.47 -10.24 -17.84
C ASN A 140 -7.76 -9.41 -17.67
N GLY A 141 -7.62 -8.14 -17.33
CA GLY A 141 -8.75 -7.22 -17.18
C GLY A 141 -9.48 -7.26 -15.83
N GLU A 142 -9.23 -8.27 -14.99
CA GLU A 142 -9.88 -8.44 -13.68
C GLU A 142 -8.87 -8.84 -12.59
N PHE A 143 -9.21 -8.54 -11.33
CA PHE A 143 -8.36 -8.91 -10.20
C PHE A 143 -8.50 -10.39 -9.87
N SER A 144 -7.36 -11.06 -9.71
CA SER A 144 -7.27 -12.42 -9.18
C SER A 144 -7.53 -12.44 -7.66
N PRO A 145 -7.76 -13.63 -7.08
CA PRO A 145 -7.83 -13.79 -5.63
C PRO A 145 -6.53 -13.46 -4.87
N ILE A 146 -5.42 -13.19 -5.55
CA ILE A 146 -4.19 -12.70 -4.89
C ILE A 146 -3.98 -11.20 -5.11
N GLY A 147 -4.97 -10.51 -5.70
CA GLY A 147 -4.99 -9.06 -5.85
C GLY A 147 -4.26 -8.54 -7.08
N GLY A 148 -3.91 -9.39 -8.05
CA GLY A 148 -3.27 -8.98 -9.30
C GLY A 148 -4.27 -8.90 -10.45
N LYS A 149 -4.17 -7.86 -11.27
CA LYS A 149 -4.90 -7.66 -12.52
C LYS A 149 -3.90 -7.19 -13.56
N PHE A 150 -3.74 -7.93 -14.65
CA PHE A 150 -2.86 -7.47 -15.73
C PHE A 150 -3.66 -7.02 -16.94
N ILE A 151 -3.10 -6.06 -17.70
CA ILE A 151 -3.57 -5.68 -19.03
C ILE A 151 -2.45 -5.97 -20.01
N TRP A 152 -2.79 -6.71 -21.08
CA TRP A 152 -1.92 -6.90 -22.24
C TRP A 152 -2.30 -5.89 -23.34
N ASP A 153 -1.33 -5.07 -23.76
CA ASP A 153 -1.44 -4.19 -24.93
C ASP A 153 -0.53 -4.71 -26.04
N ASP A 154 -1.16 -5.30 -27.06
CA ASP A 154 -0.46 -5.87 -28.21
C ASP A 154 0.23 -4.81 -29.08
N LYS A 155 -0.38 -3.62 -29.19
CA LYS A 155 0.09 -2.55 -30.07
C LYS A 155 1.35 -1.90 -29.51
N GLU A 156 1.35 -1.61 -28.22
CA GLU A 156 2.49 -1.00 -27.54
C GLU A 156 3.49 -2.06 -27.04
N ARG A 157 3.18 -3.35 -27.21
CA ARG A 157 3.98 -4.49 -26.72
C ARG A 157 4.23 -4.36 -25.21
N THR A 158 3.19 -4.06 -24.44
CA THR A 158 3.31 -3.87 -22.99
C THR A 158 2.41 -4.80 -22.20
N ILE A 159 2.91 -5.31 -21.08
CA ILE A 159 2.08 -5.94 -20.05
C ILE A 159 2.17 -5.12 -18.76
N SER A 160 1.02 -4.75 -18.21
CA SER A 160 0.95 -3.92 -17.01
C SER A 160 0.15 -4.64 -15.95
N LEU A 161 0.82 -5.00 -14.84
CA LEU A 161 0.22 -5.58 -13.66
C LEU A 161 -0.15 -4.48 -12.67
N GLU A 162 -1.43 -4.34 -12.39
CA GLU A 162 -1.92 -3.68 -11.18
C GLU A 162 -2.03 -4.72 -10.07
N PHE A 163 -1.31 -4.53 -8.97
CA PHE A 163 -1.30 -5.45 -7.84
C PHE A 163 -1.67 -4.70 -6.57
N LEU A 164 -2.78 -5.09 -5.92
CA LEU A 164 -3.33 -4.38 -4.78
C LEU A 164 -2.33 -4.32 -3.61
N TYR A 165 -2.20 -3.14 -3.02
CA TYR A 165 -1.39 -2.87 -1.83
C TYR A 165 -2.11 -1.85 -0.94
N SER A 166 -1.65 -1.71 0.31
CA SER A 166 -2.23 -0.70 1.22
C SER A 166 -1.91 0.69 0.70
N ASN A 167 -2.93 1.47 0.31
CA ASN A 167 -2.75 2.82 -0.22
C ASN A 167 -3.67 3.84 0.47
N THR A 168 -3.53 3.95 1.78
CA THR A 168 -4.32 4.86 2.63
C THR A 168 -3.85 6.31 2.53
N ASP A 169 -2.64 6.56 2.01
CA ASP A 169 -2.13 7.91 1.76
C ASP A 169 -2.94 8.66 0.70
N GLY A 170 -3.77 7.95 -0.07
CA GLY A 170 -4.74 8.53 -0.99
C GLY A 170 -5.94 9.22 -0.32
N ILE A 171 -6.13 9.06 1.00
CA ILE A 171 -7.24 9.64 1.75
C ILE A 171 -6.79 10.95 2.43
N PRO A 172 -7.56 12.05 2.31
CA PRO A 172 -7.31 13.27 3.06
C PRO A 172 -7.47 13.06 4.57
N LYS A 173 -6.59 13.70 5.34
CA LYS A 173 -6.55 13.57 6.81
C LYS A 173 -7.69 14.32 7.52
N ASP A 174 -8.33 15.24 6.81
CA ASP A 174 -9.45 16.09 7.25
C ASP A 174 -10.82 15.50 6.88
N LYS A 175 -10.85 14.29 6.31
CA LYS A 175 -12.09 13.60 5.94
C LYS A 175 -12.14 12.24 6.62
N LYS A 176 -13.29 11.92 7.19
CA LYS A 176 -13.62 10.58 7.64
C LYS A 176 -14.22 9.83 6.47
N THR A 177 -13.59 8.72 6.13
CA THR A 177 -14.03 7.86 5.03
C THR A 177 -14.82 6.71 5.63
N ILE A 178 -16.11 6.63 5.31
CA ILE A 178 -16.99 5.56 5.79
C ILE A 178 -17.25 4.63 4.63
N ILE A 179 -16.84 3.38 4.78
CA ILE A 179 -17.05 2.32 3.79
C ILE A 179 -18.09 1.36 4.32
N THR A 180 -19.19 1.22 3.59
CA THR A 180 -20.31 0.35 3.96
C THR A 180 -20.41 -0.77 2.93
N ALA A 181 -20.11 -2.00 3.35
CA ALA A 181 -20.29 -3.18 2.50
C ALA A 181 -21.79 -3.45 2.27
N ASN A 182 -22.13 -3.94 1.08
CA ASN A 182 -23.49 -4.37 0.78
C ASN A 182 -23.86 -5.69 1.50
N GLU A 183 -25.14 -6.04 1.48
CA GLU A 183 -25.62 -7.26 2.14
C GLU A 183 -25.02 -8.54 1.55
N ASP A 184 -24.58 -8.54 0.29
CA ASP A 184 -24.01 -9.71 -0.39
C ASP A 184 -22.47 -9.82 -0.24
N MET A 185 -21.81 -8.84 0.39
CA MET A 185 -20.35 -8.78 0.55
C MET A 185 -19.57 -8.82 -0.78
N THR A 186 -20.16 -8.28 -1.85
CA THR A 186 -19.61 -8.25 -3.21
C THR A 186 -19.14 -6.86 -3.63
N GLU A 187 -19.60 -5.81 -2.94
CA GLU A 187 -19.17 -4.42 -3.16
C GLU A 187 -19.34 -3.60 -1.88
N ALA A 188 -18.67 -2.46 -1.82
CA ALA A 188 -18.89 -1.48 -0.77
C ALA A 188 -19.10 -0.09 -1.33
N ASN A 189 -19.94 0.69 -0.68
CA ASN A 189 -20.14 2.10 -0.99
C ASN A 189 -19.35 2.97 -0.02
N VAL A 190 -18.77 4.05 -0.54
CA VAL A 190 -18.05 5.02 0.26
C VAL A 190 -18.83 6.32 0.40
N THR A 191 -18.85 6.83 1.61
CA THR A 191 -19.32 8.18 1.92
C THR A 191 -18.24 8.89 2.71
N PHE A 192 -18.08 10.17 2.48
CA PHE A 192 -17.09 10.97 3.18
C PHE A 192 -17.82 11.98 4.04
N GLU A 193 -17.39 12.07 5.29
CA GLU A 193 -17.81 13.08 6.23
C GLU A 193 -16.61 13.98 6.49
N GLU A 194 -16.79 15.30 6.43
CA GLU A 194 -15.77 16.21 6.94
C GLU A 194 -15.57 15.98 8.43
N VAL A 195 -14.30 15.94 8.88
CA VAL A 195 -13.98 15.86 10.31
C VAL A 195 -12.98 16.93 10.66
N LEU A 196 -13.19 17.57 11.80
CA LEU A 196 -12.18 18.44 12.37
C LEU A 196 -11.02 17.58 12.88
N HIS A 197 -9.83 17.90 12.35
CA HIS A 197 -8.49 17.55 12.81
C HIS A 197 -8.21 16.14 13.36
N CYS A 198 -7.17 15.51 12.82
CA CYS A 198 -6.59 14.23 13.28
C CYS A 198 -7.60 13.08 13.50
N GLY A 199 -8.57 12.97 12.60
CA GLY A 199 -9.59 11.92 12.61
C GLY A 199 -9.82 11.23 11.27
N GLY A 200 -8.91 11.39 10.30
CA GLY A 200 -8.89 10.62 9.06
C GLY A 200 -8.76 9.13 9.35
N HIS A 201 -9.87 8.52 9.73
CA HIS A 201 -10.02 7.12 10.03
C HIS A 201 -10.99 6.54 9.02
N GLU A 202 -10.58 5.44 8.41
CA GLU A 202 -11.51 4.60 7.70
C GLU A 202 -12.42 3.93 8.72
N GLU A 203 -13.73 4.16 8.60
CA GLU A 203 -14.73 3.39 9.32
C GLU A 203 -15.31 2.37 8.36
N PHE A 204 -15.00 1.09 8.59
CA PHE A 204 -15.61 -0.01 7.88
C PHE A 204 -16.87 -0.47 8.60
N ARG A 205 -18.00 -0.45 7.88
CA ARG A 205 -19.29 -0.96 8.31
C ARG A 205 -19.63 -2.20 7.52
N PHE A 206 -19.61 -3.33 8.21
CA PHE A 206 -20.04 -4.61 7.68
C PHE A 206 -21.45 -4.95 8.17
N PRO A 207 -22.21 -5.78 7.43
CA PRO A 207 -23.45 -6.36 7.92
C PRO A 207 -23.25 -7.09 9.26
N GLU A 208 -24.27 -7.09 10.13
CA GLU A 208 -24.18 -7.67 11.48
C GLU A 208 -23.84 -9.17 11.51
N TYR A 209 -24.15 -9.89 10.43
CA TYR A 209 -23.88 -11.31 10.33
C TYR A 209 -22.40 -11.63 10.03
N VAL A 210 -21.58 -10.62 9.69
CA VAL A 210 -20.17 -10.83 9.36
C VAL A 210 -19.40 -11.25 10.60
N THR A 211 -18.84 -12.45 10.52
CA THR A 211 -17.99 -13.11 11.50
C THR A 211 -16.66 -13.51 10.86
N ASP A 212 -15.69 -13.97 11.65
CA ASP A 212 -14.40 -14.44 11.16
C ASP A 212 -14.50 -15.50 10.04
N ASP A 213 -15.56 -16.33 10.08
CA ASP A 213 -15.81 -17.44 9.15
C ASP A 213 -16.70 -17.04 7.96
N THR A 214 -17.01 -15.75 7.79
CA THR A 214 -17.84 -15.29 6.67
C THR A 214 -17.05 -15.36 5.38
N ASP A 215 -17.67 -15.93 4.35
CA ASP A 215 -17.19 -15.89 2.98
C ASP A 215 -17.29 -14.44 2.49
N ILE A 216 -16.13 -13.82 2.28
CA ILE A 216 -16.00 -12.46 1.76
C ILE A 216 -15.23 -12.59 0.44
N GLU A 217 -15.69 -11.90 -0.60
CA GLU A 217 -14.92 -11.79 -1.83
C GLU A 217 -13.52 -11.29 -1.51
N THR A 218 -12.51 -11.96 -2.06
CA THR A 218 -11.13 -11.63 -1.75
C THR A 218 -10.81 -10.19 -2.17
N VAL A 219 -11.39 -9.75 -3.28
CA VAL A 219 -11.29 -8.39 -3.81
C VAL A 219 -12.70 -7.81 -3.93
N MET A 220 -13.01 -6.81 -3.11
CA MET A 220 -14.30 -6.15 -3.11
C MET A 220 -14.15 -4.69 -3.59
N PRO A 221 -14.78 -4.27 -4.70
CA PRO A 221 -14.72 -2.89 -5.18
C PRO A 221 -15.36 -1.91 -4.19
N ILE A 222 -14.74 -0.75 -4.03
CA ILE A 222 -15.27 0.39 -3.27
C ILE A 222 -15.77 1.45 -4.25
N LYS A 223 -17.06 1.77 -4.15
CA LYS A 223 -17.83 2.59 -5.08
C LYS A 223 -18.17 3.96 -4.51
N SER A 224 -18.10 4.99 -5.33
CA SER A 224 -18.72 6.30 -5.09
C SER A 224 -19.69 6.59 -6.25
N GLY A 225 -20.99 6.41 -6.01
CA GLY A 225 -21.95 6.28 -7.10
C GLY A 225 -21.59 5.06 -7.97
N ASP A 226 -21.51 5.24 -9.29
CA ASP A 226 -21.17 4.15 -10.21
C ASP A 226 -19.65 3.91 -10.34
N GLU A 227 -18.83 4.85 -9.88
CA GLU A 227 -17.38 4.86 -10.08
C GLU A 227 -16.65 4.00 -9.03
N THR A 228 -15.74 3.12 -9.47
CA THR A 228 -14.83 2.41 -8.56
C THR A 228 -13.64 3.30 -8.21
N ILE A 229 -13.56 3.69 -6.94
CA ILE A 229 -12.51 4.57 -6.42
C ILE A 229 -11.40 3.80 -5.70
N GLY A 230 -11.62 2.53 -5.41
CA GLY A 230 -10.68 1.68 -4.70
C GLY A 230 -11.19 0.25 -4.52
N TYR A 231 -10.48 -0.51 -3.70
CA TYR A 231 -10.80 -1.90 -3.36
C TYR A 231 -10.49 -2.18 -1.90
N TYR A 232 -11.38 -2.92 -1.26
CA TYR A 232 -11.06 -3.66 -0.05
C TYR A 232 -10.48 -5.01 -0.47
N PHE A 233 -9.33 -5.37 0.07
CA PHE A 233 -8.66 -6.63 -0.26
C PHE A 233 -8.36 -7.42 1.00
N ARG A 234 -8.98 -8.60 1.10
CA ARG A 234 -8.68 -9.59 2.13
C ARG A 234 -7.56 -10.47 1.61
N ARG A 235 -6.39 -10.41 2.24
CA ARG A 235 -5.28 -11.28 1.82
C ARG A 235 -5.69 -12.73 2.03
N PRO A 236 -5.44 -13.61 1.05
CA PRO A 236 -5.39 -15.04 1.35
C PRO A 236 -4.38 -15.27 2.48
N SER A 237 -4.73 -16.08 3.48
CA SER A 237 -3.77 -16.57 4.47
C SER A 237 -4.36 -17.75 5.22
N ASP A 238 -3.55 -18.80 5.39
CA ASP A 238 -3.89 -19.95 6.22
C ASP A 238 -3.72 -19.65 7.72
N VAL A 239 -2.96 -18.59 8.06
CA VAL A 239 -2.55 -18.26 9.43
C VAL A 239 -3.38 -17.11 9.98
N TYR A 240 -3.59 -16.07 9.18
CA TYR A 240 -4.25 -14.86 9.61
C TYR A 240 -5.72 -14.87 9.19
N LYS A 241 -6.60 -15.22 10.13
CA LYS A 241 -8.05 -15.26 9.91
C LYS A 241 -8.62 -13.94 9.39
N PHE A 242 -8.00 -12.81 9.74
CA PHE A 242 -8.41 -11.50 9.25
C PHE A 242 -7.20 -10.58 9.05
N THR A 243 -6.67 -10.50 7.83
CA THR A 243 -5.76 -9.44 7.40
C THR A 243 -6.25 -8.88 6.09
N ALA A 244 -6.76 -7.65 6.14
CA ALA A 244 -7.24 -6.93 4.97
C ALA A 244 -6.68 -5.52 4.97
N PHE A 245 -6.71 -4.90 3.80
CA PHE A 245 -6.33 -3.50 3.63
C PHE A 245 -7.18 -2.86 2.54
N THR A 246 -7.09 -1.55 2.45
CA THR A 246 -7.69 -0.76 1.38
C THR A 246 -6.65 -0.29 0.39
N TYR A 247 -7.04 -0.31 -0.88
CA TYR A 247 -6.31 0.30 -1.97
C TYR A 247 -7.21 1.37 -2.59
N TYR A 248 -6.72 2.59 -2.76
CA TYR A 248 -7.45 3.64 -3.44
C TYR A 248 -6.71 4.15 -4.67
N TYR A 249 -7.50 4.67 -5.62
CA TYR A 249 -7.05 5.54 -6.68
C TYR A 249 -7.12 7.00 -6.21
N PRO A 250 -5.99 7.66 -5.89
CA PRO A 250 -6.00 8.97 -5.24
C PRO A 250 -6.78 10.04 -6.02
N ASP A 251 -6.68 10.05 -7.35
CA ASP A 251 -7.37 11.04 -8.17
C ASP A 251 -8.89 10.83 -8.20
N LYS A 252 -9.34 9.58 -8.14
CA LYS A 252 -10.78 9.26 -8.09
C LYS A 252 -11.37 9.56 -6.72
N VAL A 253 -10.60 9.32 -5.65
CA VAL A 253 -10.96 9.73 -4.29
C VAL A 253 -11.16 11.25 -4.24
N LYS A 254 -10.18 12.02 -4.72
CA LYS A 254 -10.27 13.49 -4.79
C LYS A 254 -11.46 13.99 -5.62
N GLU A 255 -11.83 13.28 -6.68
CA GLU A 255 -13.01 13.65 -7.48
C GLU A 255 -14.30 13.34 -6.73
N ALA A 256 -14.42 12.14 -6.14
CA ALA A 256 -15.56 11.76 -5.31
C ALA A 256 -15.78 12.81 -4.19
N GLU A 257 -14.69 13.27 -3.58
CA GLU A 257 -14.65 14.26 -2.50
C GLU A 257 -15.34 15.60 -2.80
N LYS A 258 -15.43 15.98 -4.07
CA LYS A 258 -16.09 17.23 -4.46
C LYS A 258 -17.60 17.22 -4.23
N THR A 259 -18.20 16.05 -4.02
CA THR A 259 -19.66 15.87 -3.98
C THR A 259 -20.25 15.83 -2.57
N PHE A 260 -19.45 16.01 -1.52
CA PHE A 260 -19.91 15.84 -0.13
C PHE A 260 -20.57 17.05 0.50
N THR A 261 -21.32 16.75 1.57
CA THR A 261 -21.97 17.75 2.41
C THR A 261 -20.94 18.30 3.39
N PRO A 262 -20.66 19.62 3.38
CA PRO A 262 -19.74 20.24 4.33
C PRO A 262 -20.19 19.97 5.77
N TYR A 263 -19.25 19.72 6.67
CA TYR A 263 -19.55 19.60 8.08
C TYR A 263 -19.92 20.98 8.64
N PRO A 264 -20.98 21.09 9.45
CA PRO A 264 -21.46 22.37 9.92
C PRO A 264 -20.65 22.92 11.11
N TRP A 265 -19.35 23.21 10.94
CA TRP A 265 -18.61 24.06 11.87
C TRP A 265 -18.40 25.44 11.24
N LYS A 266 -19.48 26.22 11.11
CA LYS A 266 -19.43 27.53 10.43
C LYS A 266 -18.87 28.68 11.27
N THR A 267 -18.29 28.40 12.45
CA THR A 267 -17.81 29.46 13.33
C THR A 267 -16.47 29.12 13.96
N LYS A 268 -15.69 30.16 14.15
CA LYS A 268 -14.44 30.16 14.90
C LYS A 268 -14.54 29.45 16.26
N GLU A 269 -15.57 29.75 17.04
CA GLU A 269 -15.73 29.20 18.40
C GLU A 269 -16.06 27.70 18.41
N ASN A 270 -16.77 27.22 17.41
CA ASN A 270 -17.09 25.82 17.26
C ASN A 270 -15.83 24.96 17.06
N ILE A 271 -14.88 25.46 16.28
CA ILE A 271 -13.59 24.80 16.05
C ILE A 271 -12.75 24.83 17.30
N ILE A 272 -12.61 26.01 17.94
CA ILE A 272 -11.88 26.14 19.20
C ILE A 272 -12.45 25.18 20.25
N THR A 273 -13.78 25.11 20.37
CA THR A 273 -14.47 24.21 21.30
C THR A 273 -14.16 22.75 20.98
N HIS A 274 -14.25 22.33 19.71
CA HIS A 274 -13.94 20.95 19.31
C HIS A 274 -12.55 20.51 19.80
N PHE A 275 -11.54 21.33 19.54
CA PHE A 275 -10.18 21.03 19.97
C PHE A 275 -10.02 21.06 21.49
N LEU A 276 -10.71 21.96 22.19
CA LEU A 276 -10.70 21.98 23.65
C LEU A 276 -11.39 20.76 24.26
N THR A 277 -12.45 20.23 23.63
CA THR A 277 -13.18 19.06 24.16
C THR A 277 -12.47 17.74 23.87
N ASN A 278 -11.85 17.60 22.70
CA ASN A 278 -11.22 16.34 22.27
C ASN A 278 -9.73 16.29 22.64
N HIS A 279 -9.09 17.45 22.73
CA HIS A 279 -7.67 17.60 23.00
C HIS A 279 -7.43 18.60 24.12
N SER A 280 -8.29 18.67 25.15
CA SER A 280 -7.96 19.32 26.42
C SER A 280 -8.86 18.79 27.54
N VAL A 281 -8.39 18.98 28.78
CA VAL A 281 -9.22 18.90 29.98
C VAL A 281 -9.18 20.28 30.64
N GLY A 282 -9.65 21.31 29.93
CA GLY A 282 -9.67 22.70 30.40
C GLY A 282 -9.41 23.76 29.34
N GLU A 283 -9.28 25.02 29.79
CA GLU A 283 -9.06 26.21 28.98
C GLU A 283 -7.77 26.17 28.15
N PRO A 284 -7.68 26.92 27.02
CA PRO A 284 -6.43 27.11 26.30
C PRO A 284 -5.31 27.62 27.21
N ARG A 285 -4.06 27.25 26.91
CA ARG A 285 -2.89 27.83 27.59
C ARG A 285 -2.63 29.27 27.17
N GLU A 286 -2.98 29.63 25.94
CA GLU A 286 -2.96 31.00 25.43
C GLU A 286 -4.05 31.18 24.38
N ARG A 287 -4.66 32.38 24.35
CA ARG A 287 -5.67 32.77 23.39
C ARG A 287 -5.48 34.24 23.02
N PHE A 288 -5.44 34.51 21.73
CA PHE A 288 -5.36 35.85 21.18
C PHE A 288 -6.39 36.00 20.05
N ASP A 289 -7.40 36.84 20.29
CA ASP A 289 -8.49 37.08 19.35
C ASP A 289 -8.28 38.40 18.59
N THR A 290 -8.60 38.38 17.31
CA THR A 290 -8.74 39.54 16.42
C THR A 290 -10.11 39.48 15.72
N ASP A 291 -10.43 40.52 14.95
CA ASP A 291 -11.64 40.54 14.12
C ASP A 291 -11.57 39.51 12.97
N GLU A 292 -10.37 39.09 12.57
CA GLU A 292 -10.17 38.19 11.42
C GLU A 292 -9.98 36.72 11.86
N TYR A 293 -9.31 36.50 13.00
CA TYR A 293 -8.95 35.16 13.48
C TYR A 293 -8.73 35.10 14.99
N SER A 294 -8.62 33.88 15.51
CA SER A 294 -8.19 33.57 16.88
C SER A 294 -6.98 32.65 16.83
N PHE A 295 -5.89 33.08 17.45
CA PHE A 295 -4.78 32.19 17.78
C PHE A 295 -5.06 31.48 19.10
N VAL A 296 -4.90 30.16 19.12
CA VAL A 296 -5.15 29.33 20.30
C VAL A 296 -4.02 28.32 20.48
N TYR A 297 -3.39 28.32 21.65
CA TYR A 297 -2.45 27.28 22.06
C TYR A 297 -3.13 26.35 23.07
N ILE A 298 -3.27 25.09 22.68
CA ILE A 298 -3.88 24.04 23.49
C ILE A 298 -2.79 23.04 23.88
N SER A 299 -2.76 22.60 25.13
CA SER A 299 -1.83 21.56 25.57
C SER A 299 -2.43 20.67 26.64
N VAL A 300 -2.38 19.36 26.39
CA VAL A 300 -2.92 18.29 27.25
C VAL A 300 -1.79 17.47 27.81
N ALA A 301 -1.77 17.30 29.12
CA ALA A 301 -1.04 16.20 29.72
C ALA A 301 -1.90 14.92 29.62
N GLY A 302 -1.55 14.03 28.69
CA GLY A 302 -2.08 12.65 28.69
C GLY A 302 -1.24 11.74 29.58
N THR A 303 -1.80 10.59 29.97
CA THR A 303 -1.13 9.59 30.83
C THR A 303 0.09 8.94 30.18
N SER A 304 0.17 8.96 28.85
CA SER A 304 1.25 8.35 28.05
C SER A 304 1.81 9.25 26.93
N TRP A 305 1.22 10.42 26.68
CA TRP A 305 1.71 11.42 25.73
C TRP A 305 1.14 12.82 26.04
N THR A 306 1.93 13.87 25.80
CA THR A 306 1.41 15.26 25.84
C THR A 306 1.00 15.67 24.44
N ALA A 307 -0.29 15.94 24.22
CA ALA A 307 -0.79 16.49 22.96
C ALA A 307 -0.79 18.02 23.05
N TYR A 308 -0.55 18.70 21.95
CA TYR A 308 -0.72 20.15 21.86
C TYR A 308 -1.04 20.54 20.42
N ASN A 309 -1.69 21.69 20.28
CA ASN A 309 -2.04 22.29 18.99
C ASN A 309 -1.74 23.79 19.04
N LEU A 310 -1.24 24.31 17.93
CA LEU A 310 -1.01 25.73 17.70
C LEU A 310 -1.93 26.13 16.56
N LEU A 311 -3.09 26.68 16.91
CA LEU A 311 -4.17 26.91 15.95
C LEU A 311 -4.28 28.39 15.63
N GLN A 312 -4.54 28.69 14.37
CA GLN A 312 -5.13 29.95 13.95
C GLN A 312 -6.45 29.65 13.26
N VAL A 313 -7.54 30.11 13.86
CA VAL A 313 -8.92 29.80 13.43
C VAL A 313 -9.60 31.07 12.94
N TYR A 314 -10.19 31.03 11.76
CA TYR A 314 -10.85 32.17 11.12
C TYR A 314 -12.38 32.15 11.35
N GLU A 315 -13.03 33.29 11.11
CA GLU A 315 -14.48 33.44 11.29
C GLU A 315 -15.32 32.47 10.46
N ASP A 316 -14.87 32.14 9.26
CA ASP A 316 -15.56 31.23 8.34
C ASP A 316 -15.44 29.74 8.71
N GLY A 317 -14.69 29.44 9.78
CA GLY A 317 -14.42 28.07 10.20
C GLY A 317 -13.27 27.40 9.45
N THR A 318 -12.49 28.14 8.66
CA THR A 318 -11.19 27.64 8.23
C THR A 318 -10.17 27.78 9.36
N TYR A 319 -9.12 26.96 9.35
CA TYR A 319 -8.05 27.06 10.34
C TYR A 319 -6.71 26.56 9.80
N ILE A 320 -5.64 26.99 10.46
CA ILE A 320 -4.27 26.50 10.29
C ILE A 320 -3.89 25.80 11.59
N ASP A 321 -3.54 24.50 11.53
CA ASP A 321 -2.77 23.87 12.61
C ASP A 321 -1.29 23.91 12.24
N TYR A 322 -0.55 24.79 12.93
CA TYR A 322 0.88 24.93 12.70
C TYR A 322 1.67 23.67 13.03
N LYS A 323 1.12 22.75 13.85
CA LYS A 323 1.73 21.45 14.13
C LYS A 323 2.02 20.64 12.85
N ASP A 324 1.11 20.70 11.88
CA ASP A 324 1.23 19.94 10.63
C ASP A 324 2.37 20.47 9.74
N GLN A 325 2.75 21.74 9.90
CA GLN A 325 3.79 22.39 9.11
C GLN A 325 5.20 22.12 9.63
N ILE A 326 5.36 21.72 10.90
CA ILE A 326 6.67 21.54 11.54
C ILE A 326 6.92 20.10 12.00
N HIS A 327 6.25 19.13 11.37
CA HIS A 327 6.36 17.68 11.63
C HIS A 327 6.45 17.34 13.13
N MET A 328 5.67 18.09 13.92
CA MET A 328 5.79 18.14 15.37
C MET A 328 5.29 16.84 16.00
N ASN A 329 6.23 15.99 16.42
CA ASN A 329 5.90 14.81 17.22
C ASN A 329 5.73 15.21 18.69
N ASN A 330 4.49 15.19 19.21
CA ASN A 330 4.05 15.15 20.63
C ASN A 330 4.93 15.77 21.75
N ARG A 331 5.78 16.77 21.46
CA ARG A 331 6.53 17.58 22.43
C ARG A 331 6.08 19.02 22.43
N SER A 332 5.51 19.50 23.53
CA SER A 332 5.01 20.87 23.65
C SER A 332 6.10 21.92 23.32
N PRO A 333 5.73 23.04 22.69
CA PRO A 333 6.64 24.16 22.48
C PRO A 333 7.20 24.65 23.83
N GLN A 334 8.48 24.98 23.85
CA GLN A 334 9.18 25.60 24.97
C GLN A 334 9.27 27.11 24.75
N ASN A 335 9.24 27.89 25.84
CA ASN A 335 9.38 29.35 25.81
C ASN A 335 8.42 30.05 24.84
N LEU A 336 7.20 29.51 24.68
CA LEU A 336 6.18 30.11 23.81
C LEU A 336 5.85 31.52 24.30
N THR A 337 6.00 32.48 23.40
CA THR A 337 5.73 33.90 23.64
C THR A 337 4.81 34.40 22.54
N VAL A 338 3.71 35.06 22.92
CA VAL A 338 2.76 35.69 21.99
C VAL A 338 2.90 37.20 22.09
N ASP A 339 3.45 37.81 21.05
CA ASP A 339 3.47 39.25 20.86
C ASP A 339 2.15 39.67 20.19
N LYS A 340 1.20 40.13 21.02
CA LYS A 340 -0.14 40.54 20.57
C LYS A 340 -0.12 41.84 19.77
N GLU A 341 0.88 42.70 19.97
CA GLU A 341 1.01 43.98 19.27
C GLU A 341 1.51 43.76 17.84
N ASN A 342 2.56 42.95 17.68
CA ASN A 342 3.11 42.62 16.37
C ASN A 342 2.43 41.40 15.72
N GLN A 343 1.56 40.70 16.46
CA GLN A 343 0.85 39.49 16.04
C GLN A 343 1.81 38.37 15.63
N LYS A 344 2.79 38.12 16.50
CA LYS A 344 3.83 37.09 16.32
C LYS A 344 3.82 36.08 17.45
N VAL A 345 4.12 34.84 17.14
CA VAL A 345 4.34 33.79 18.15
C VAL A 345 5.73 33.22 17.97
N THR A 346 6.56 33.30 19.00
CA THR A 346 7.89 32.69 18.99
C THR A 346 7.94 31.54 19.98
N PHE A 347 8.55 30.43 19.61
CA PHE A 347 8.76 29.31 20.51
C PHE A 347 9.95 28.47 20.08
N ARG A 348 10.40 27.61 20.98
CA ARG A 348 11.46 26.63 20.75
C ARG A 348 10.88 25.23 20.69
N HIS A 349 11.28 24.41 19.73
CA HIS A 349 10.87 23.01 19.64
C HIS A 349 12.08 22.07 19.58
N ALA A 350 11.96 20.89 20.20
CA ALA A 350 13.02 19.90 20.29
C ALA A 350 12.73 18.71 19.37
N ASP A 351 13.59 18.44 18.40
CA ASP A 351 13.42 17.34 17.45
C ASP A 351 13.54 15.95 18.15
N ARG A 352 12.81 14.96 17.62
CA ARG A 352 12.60 13.62 18.15
C ARG A 352 13.91 12.83 18.34
N TYR A 353 14.91 13.04 17.49
CA TYR A 353 16.10 12.18 17.45
C TYR A 353 17.31 12.74 18.18
N HIS A 354 17.26 14.01 18.61
CA HIS A 354 18.39 14.62 19.29
C HIS A 354 17.88 15.60 20.36
N SER A 355 17.98 15.22 21.64
CA SER A 355 17.63 16.08 22.79
C SER A 355 18.47 17.36 22.89
N GLU A 356 19.49 17.49 22.05
CA GLU A 356 20.43 18.61 21.98
C GLU A 356 20.12 19.58 20.81
N TRP A 357 19.19 19.24 19.92
CA TRP A 357 18.87 20.03 18.72
C TRP A 357 17.53 20.70 18.91
N TYR A 358 17.58 22.01 19.09
CA TYR A 358 16.42 22.87 19.19
C TYR A 358 16.33 23.73 17.93
N THR A 359 15.13 23.83 17.39
CA THR A 359 14.82 24.80 16.35
C THR A 359 13.91 25.86 16.96
N ASP A 360 14.32 27.12 16.82
CA ASP A 360 13.48 28.26 17.18
C ASP A 360 12.56 28.58 16.00
N TYR A 361 11.31 28.86 16.28
CA TYR A 361 10.28 29.15 15.29
C TYR A 361 9.63 30.50 15.57
N GLU A 362 9.24 31.17 14.50
CA GLU A 362 8.34 32.32 14.51
C GLU A 362 7.12 32.01 13.63
N ILE A 363 5.94 32.24 14.17
CA ILE A 363 4.69 32.32 13.43
C ILE A 363 4.36 33.80 13.23
N ASP A 364 4.22 34.20 11.98
CA ASP A 364 3.58 35.46 11.62
C ASP A 364 2.07 35.21 11.48
N LEU A 365 1.29 35.66 12.47
CA LEU A 365 -0.14 35.42 12.50
C LEU A 365 -0.89 36.25 11.44
N LYS A 366 -0.33 37.35 10.93
CA LYS A 366 -0.97 38.12 9.85
C LYS A 366 -0.84 37.40 8.52
N GLU A 367 0.33 36.81 8.27
CA GLU A 367 0.58 36.07 7.03
C GLU A 367 0.07 34.62 7.08
N GLY A 368 -0.16 34.07 8.27
CA GLY A 368 -0.54 32.66 8.44
C GLY A 368 0.62 31.69 8.18
N ILE A 369 1.86 32.13 8.40
CA ILE A 369 3.08 31.41 8.00
C ILE A 369 3.97 31.15 9.22
N ILE A 370 4.50 29.93 9.32
CA ILE A 370 5.56 29.57 10.27
C ILE A 370 6.91 29.47 9.58
N ARG A 371 7.98 29.93 10.24
CA ARG A 371 9.35 29.87 9.74
C ARG A 371 10.33 29.48 10.84
N GLU A 372 11.39 28.78 10.45
CA GLU A 372 12.55 28.57 11.30
C GLU A 372 13.34 29.86 11.46
N LEU A 373 13.70 30.18 12.70
CA LEU A 373 14.63 31.26 13.03
C LEU A 373 16.04 30.68 12.96
N ILE A 374 16.79 31.05 11.92
CA ILE A 374 18.20 30.70 11.78
C ILE A 374 18.98 31.49 12.85
N GLN A 375 19.66 30.77 13.76
CA GLN A 375 20.58 31.37 14.72
C GLN A 375 21.93 31.72 14.10
#